data_AF-A0AA39TXL1-F1
#
_entry.id   AF-A0AA39TXL1-F1
#
_cell.length_a   1.000
_cell.length_b   1.000
_cell.length_c   1.000
_cell.angle_alpha   90.00
_cell.angle_beta   90.00
_cell.angle_gamma   90.00
#
_symmetry.space_group_name_H-M   'P 1'
#
loop_
_entity.id
_entity.type
_entity.pdbx_description
1 polymer ?
#
loop_
_entity_poly.entity_id
_entity_poly.type
_entity_poly.pdbx_seq_one_letter_code
_entity_poly.pdbx_strand_id
1 'polypeptide(L)'
;MPEPLPQNPFRPSSDEHTAYQSCLRLEALGSWGSVAGKEVMFKFSPEVAARVLGYALIWHTLSSIGLVEEICGCADEGEVLVGLAYLYVVCVIGMFKNPKLKGSRSVLMSQPTTTTSWSDAKKFALARDNYRCIFSGNMDIDSFDDGLTTMNEAAGERMRSTVLGHIVFGPSRADYTVGLTDVAQRKLAWATSPAAIIKRLVNVEFESESDIHRAENTFTVTPDFHHAFDEF
;
A
#
# COMPACT_ATOMS: atom_id res chain seq x y z
N MET A 1 -18.38 2.77 -0.69
CA MET A 1 -17.98 1.91 0.45
C MET A 1 -17.51 0.61 -0.17
N PRO A 2 -16.32 0.09 0.15
CA PRO A 2 -15.80 -1.11 -0.49
C PRO A 2 -16.80 -2.26 -0.42
N GLU A 3 -16.88 -3.02 -1.49
CA GLU A 3 -17.69 -4.23 -1.55
C GLU A 3 -17.27 -5.23 -0.46
N PRO A 4 -18.18 -6.08 0.01
CA PRO A 4 -17.84 -7.17 0.93
C PRO A 4 -16.70 -8.02 0.41
N LEU A 5 -15.82 -8.49 1.30
CA LEU A 5 -14.73 -9.36 0.88
C LEU A 5 -15.29 -10.62 0.22
N PRO A 6 -14.78 -11.02 -0.96
CA PRO A 6 -15.17 -12.28 -1.57
C PRO A 6 -14.68 -13.46 -0.73
N GLN A 7 -15.17 -14.67 -1.06
CA GLN A 7 -14.63 -15.89 -0.49
C GLN A 7 -13.12 -15.96 -0.70
N ASN A 8 -12.41 -16.49 0.30
CA ASN A 8 -10.96 -16.55 0.34
C ASN A 8 -10.39 -17.23 -0.92
N PRO A 9 -9.70 -16.48 -1.80
CA PRO A 9 -9.20 -17.01 -3.07
C PRO A 9 -7.87 -17.76 -2.92
N PHE A 10 -7.24 -17.71 -1.75
CA PHE A 10 -5.91 -18.27 -1.51
C PHE A 10 -5.98 -19.74 -1.12
N ARG A 11 -4.89 -20.47 -1.43
CA ARG A 11 -4.77 -21.90 -1.12
C ARG A 11 -4.84 -22.12 0.40
N PRO A 12 -5.64 -23.05 0.92
CA PRO A 12 -5.81 -23.24 2.38
C PRO A 12 -4.53 -23.41 3.21
N SER A 13 -3.45 -23.89 2.59
CA SER A 13 -2.15 -24.09 3.24
C SER A 13 -1.18 -22.90 3.13
N SER A 14 -1.61 -21.78 2.57
CA SER A 14 -0.78 -20.60 2.33
C SER A 14 -0.92 -19.56 3.45
N ASP A 15 0.11 -18.76 3.67
CA ASP A 15 0.09 -17.70 4.68
C ASP A 15 -0.90 -16.59 4.28
N GLU A 16 -1.04 -16.32 2.97
CA GLU A 16 -2.04 -15.43 2.40
C GLU A 16 -3.46 -15.87 2.78
N HIS A 17 -3.72 -17.18 2.78
CA HIS A 17 -5.01 -17.70 3.23
C HIS A 17 -5.26 -17.37 4.69
N THR A 18 -4.27 -17.58 5.56
CA THR A 18 -4.38 -17.27 7.00
C THR A 18 -4.60 -15.77 7.22
N ALA A 19 -3.81 -14.91 6.57
CA ALA A 19 -3.96 -13.46 6.65
C ALA A 19 -5.32 -12.99 6.15
N TYR A 20 -5.81 -13.54 5.04
CA TYR A 20 -7.12 -13.20 4.51
C TYR A 20 -8.26 -13.69 5.42
N GLN A 21 -8.11 -14.85 6.08
CA GLN A 21 -9.07 -15.29 7.11
C GLN A 21 -9.13 -14.33 8.30
N SER A 22 -8.00 -13.74 8.72
CA SER A 22 -8.00 -12.67 9.74
C SER A 22 -8.81 -11.46 9.27
N CYS A 23 -8.70 -11.08 8.01
CA CYS A 23 -9.50 -10.00 7.42
C CYS A 23 -11.01 -10.34 7.43
N LEU A 24 -11.39 -11.55 7.02
CA LEU A 24 -12.80 -11.99 7.07
C LEU A 24 -13.37 -12.00 8.49
N ARG A 25 -12.59 -12.46 9.48
CA ARG A 25 -12.99 -12.42 10.89
C ARG A 25 -13.20 -10.98 11.38
N LEU A 26 -12.30 -10.07 11.00
CA LEU A 26 -12.41 -8.65 11.32
C LEU A 26 -13.64 -8.01 10.66
N GLU A 27 -13.94 -8.37 9.41
CA GLU A 27 -15.12 -7.87 8.68
C GLU A 27 -16.42 -8.31 9.37
N ALA A 28 -16.49 -9.58 9.81
CA ALA A 28 -17.64 -10.16 10.47
C ALA A 28 -18.01 -9.48 11.81
N LEU A 29 -17.10 -8.72 12.42
CA LEU A 29 -17.41 -7.92 13.61
C LEU A 29 -18.42 -6.81 13.31
N GLY A 30 -18.40 -6.25 12.07
CA GLY A 30 -19.32 -5.22 11.56
C GLY A 30 -19.22 -3.84 12.23
N SER A 31 -18.98 -3.78 13.54
CA SER A 31 -18.82 -2.57 14.32
C SER A 31 -17.93 -2.83 15.54
N TRP A 32 -17.32 -1.78 16.08
CA TRP A 32 -16.53 -1.83 17.30
C TRP A 32 -17.33 -2.26 18.56
N GLY A 33 -18.66 -2.30 18.48
CA GLY A 33 -19.53 -2.76 19.57
C GLY A 33 -19.25 -2.07 20.91
N SER A 34 -19.32 -2.82 22.02
CA SER A 34 -18.94 -2.40 23.37
C SER A 34 -17.43 -2.54 23.66
N VAL A 35 -16.63 -2.92 22.66
CA VAL A 35 -15.22 -3.28 22.80
C VAL A 35 -14.31 -2.05 22.67
N ALA A 36 -14.78 -1.01 21.98
CA ALA A 36 -14.08 0.26 21.97
C ALA A 36 -14.24 0.97 23.33
N GLY A 37 -13.12 1.12 24.05
CA GLY A 37 -12.99 2.24 24.97
C GLY A 37 -13.34 3.54 24.23
N LYS A 38 -13.89 4.54 24.94
CA LYS A 38 -14.38 5.81 24.36
C LYS A 38 -13.34 6.61 23.54
N GLU A 39 -12.11 6.12 23.42
CA GLU A 39 -10.95 6.73 22.77
C GLU A 39 -10.51 6.05 21.46
N VAL A 40 -11.25 5.07 20.93
CA VAL A 40 -10.87 4.45 19.64
C VAL A 40 -11.20 5.40 18.48
N MET A 41 -10.33 6.36 18.21
CA MET A 41 -10.35 7.19 17.00
C MET A 41 -9.53 6.56 15.87
N PHE A 42 -9.86 5.32 15.49
CA PHE A 42 -9.56 4.91 14.12
C PHE A 42 -10.56 5.61 13.20
N LYS A 43 -10.08 6.22 12.11
CA LYS A 43 -10.95 6.71 11.02
C LYS A 43 -11.74 5.58 10.35
N PHE A 44 -11.38 4.31 10.63
CA PHE A 44 -11.96 3.13 10.01
C PHE A 44 -12.77 2.30 11.02
N SER A 45 -13.93 1.82 10.55
CA SER A 45 -14.62 0.71 11.18
C SER A 45 -13.81 -0.59 10.96
N PRO A 46 -14.03 -1.65 11.76
CA PRO A 46 -13.40 -2.94 11.54
C PRO A 46 -13.71 -3.49 10.14
N GLU A 47 -14.95 -3.31 9.68
CA GLU A 47 -15.40 -3.67 8.33
C GLU A 47 -14.58 -2.98 7.23
N VAL A 48 -14.38 -1.66 7.34
CA VAL A 48 -13.59 -0.90 6.37
C VAL A 48 -12.13 -1.35 6.38
N ALA A 49 -11.55 -1.50 7.56
CA ALA A 49 -10.16 -1.94 7.71
C ALA A 49 -9.93 -3.35 7.15
N ALA A 50 -10.86 -4.28 7.44
CA ALA A 50 -10.84 -5.63 6.92
C ALA A 50 -10.85 -5.63 5.39
N ARG A 51 -11.74 -4.85 4.77
CA ARG A 51 -11.83 -4.74 3.32
C ARG A 51 -10.58 -4.16 2.70
N VAL A 52 -10.01 -3.11 3.30
CA VAL A 52 -8.76 -2.53 2.82
C VAL A 52 -7.65 -3.58 2.78
N LEU A 53 -7.44 -4.31 3.87
CA LEU A 53 -6.38 -5.33 3.96
C LEU A 53 -6.69 -6.55 3.09
N GLY A 54 -7.93 -7.01 3.04
CA GLY A 54 -8.31 -8.18 2.24
C GLY A 54 -8.18 -7.91 0.74
N TYR A 55 -8.61 -6.75 0.25
CA TYR A 55 -8.36 -6.37 -1.14
C TYR A 55 -6.87 -6.13 -1.40
N ALA A 56 -6.14 -5.50 -0.49
CA ALA A 56 -4.69 -5.36 -0.61
C ALA A 56 -4.00 -6.72 -0.85
N LEU A 57 -4.39 -7.76 -0.11
CA LEU A 57 -3.89 -9.12 -0.33
C LEU A 57 -4.26 -9.67 -1.72
N ILE A 58 -5.50 -9.45 -2.18
CA ILE A 58 -5.95 -9.93 -3.51
C ILE A 58 -5.14 -9.27 -4.64
N TRP A 59 -4.83 -7.98 -4.50
CA TRP A 59 -4.14 -7.21 -5.54
C TRP A 59 -2.61 -7.35 -5.50
N HIS A 60 -2.04 -7.69 -4.34
CA HIS A 60 -0.60 -7.91 -4.18
C HIS A 60 -0.26 -9.38 -4.45
N THR A 61 -0.10 -9.75 -5.73
CA THR A 61 0.15 -11.14 -6.11
C THR A 61 1.59 -11.62 -5.93
N LEU A 62 2.57 -10.71 -5.82
CA LEU A 62 4.01 -11.07 -5.73
C LEU A 62 4.82 -10.30 -4.67
N SER A 63 4.36 -9.13 -4.20
CA SER A 63 5.04 -8.32 -3.17
C SER A 63 4.28 -8.23 -1.85
N SER A 64 3.30 -9.12 -1.64
CA SER A 64 2.49 -9.18 -0.41
C SER A 64 3.20 -9.79 0.79
N ILE A 65 4.39 -10.37 0.67
CA ILE A 65 5.06 -11.10 1.76
C ILE A 65 5.07 -10.27 3.05
N GLY A 66 5.50 -9.00 2.96
CA GLY A 66 5.53 -8.11 4.12
C GLY A 66 4.14 -7.83 4.71
N LEU A 67 3.14 -7.57 3.87
CA LEU A 67 1.76 -7.35 4.32
C LEU A 67 1.16 -8.61 4.97
N VAL A 68 1.39 -9.79 4.39
CA VAL A 68 0.93 -11.09 4.89
C VAL A 68 1.53 -11.37 6.26
N GLU A 69 2.86 -11.20 6.39
CA GLU A 69 3.58 -11.37 7.66
C GLU A 69 3.03 -10.44 8.74
N GLU A 70 2.79 -9.16 8.41
CA GLU A 70 2.27 -8.19 9.38
C GLU A 70 0.82 -8.50 9.78
N ILE A 71 -0.05 -8.91 8.85
CA ILE A 71 -1.42 -9.32 9.19
C ILE A 71 -1.42 -10.56 10.08
N CYS A 72 -0.63 -11.58 9.74
CA CYS A 72 -0.48 -12.78 10.56
C CYS A 72 0.11 -12.45 11.95
N GLY A 73 1.09 -11.55 12.00
CA GLY A 73 1.73 -11.08 13.24
C GLY A 73 0.79 -10.30 14.17
N CYS A 74 -0.31 -9.76 13.65
CA CYS A 74 -1.35 -9.13 14.48
C CYS A 74 -2.12 -10.14 15.34
N ALA A 75 -2.03 -11.45 15.05
CA ALA A 75 -2.67 -12.53 15.83
C ALA A 75 -4.17 -12.31 16.07
N ASP A 76 -4.90 -11.85 15.03
CA ASP A 76 -6.33 -11.52 15.08
C ASP A 76 -6.73 -10.41 16.06
N GLU A 77 -5.76 -9.64 16.58
CA GLU A 77 -6.07 -8.48 17.41
C GLU A 77 -6.64 -7.35 16.53
N GLY A 78 -7.96 -7.23 16.53
CA GLY A 78 -8.67 -6.32 15.63
C GLY A 78 -8.22 -4.87 15.72
N GLU A 79 -7.88 -4.39 16.90
CA GLU A 79 -7.32 -3.04 17.13
C GLU A 79 -6.01 -2.82 16.37
N VAL A 80 -5.14 -3.83 16.36
CA VAL A 80 -3.83 -3.78 15.68
C VAL A 80 -4.01 -3.91 14.17
N LEU A 81 -4.93 -4.79 13.73
CA LEU A 81 -5.28 -4.91 12.31
C LEU A 81 -5.88 -3.61 11.75
N VAL A 82 -6.74 -2.92 12.50
CA VAL A 82 -7.24 -1.60 12.06
C VAL A 82 -6.12 -0.57 12.03
N GLY A 83 -5.21 -0.59 12.99
CA GLY A 83 -4.00 0.25 12.93
C GLY A 83 -3.15 -0.03 11.69
N LEU A 84 -2.96 -1.30 11.34
CA LEU A 84 -2.24 -1.72 10.13
C LEU A 84 -2.96 -1.24 8.87
N ALA A 85 -4.28 -1.41 8.79
CA ALA A 85 -5.08 -0.89 7.68
C ALA A 85 -4.96 0.64 7.55
N TYR A 86 -4.97 1.35 8.68
CA TYR A 86 -4.76 2.80 8.71
C TYR A 86 -3.40 3.20 8.13
N LEU A 87 -2.32 2.56 8.57
CA LEU A 87 -0.99 2.79 8.01
C LEU A 87 -0.91 2.45 6.53
N TYR A 88 -1.56 1.36 6.10
CA TYR A 88 -1.63 0.98 4.69
C TYR A 88 -2.36 2.04 3.86
N VAL A 89 -3.55 2.50 4.26
CA VAL A 89 -4.24 3.55 3.50
C VAL A 89 -3.44 4.85 3.51
N VAL A 90 -2.99 5.29 4.68
CA VAL A 90 -2.32 6.59 4.80
C VAL A 90 -1.01 6.58 4.05
N CYS A 91 -0.17 5.56 4.22
CA CYS A 91 1.19 5.55 3.67
C CYS A 91 1.32 4.81 2.35
N VAL A 92 0.58 3.72 2.12
CA VAL A 92 0.65 3.01 0.84
C VAL A 92 -0.26 3.68 -0.17
N ILE A 93 -1.57 3.69 0.08
CA ILE A 93 -2.54 4.25 -0.88
C ILE A 93 -2.38 5.78 -1.02
N GLY A 94 -2.04 6.47 0.07
CA GLY A 94 -1.85 7.91 0.08
C GLY A 94 -0.70 8.41 -0.80
N MET A 95 0.29 7.57 -1.14
CA MET A 95 1.36 7.94 -2.09
C MET A 95 0.82 8.35 -3.47
N PHE A 96 -0.37 7.88 -3.81
CA PHE A 96 -0.88 7.96 -5.17
C PHE A 96 -1.96 9.01 -5.35
N LYS A 97 -2.47 9.59 -4.25
CA LYS A 97 -3.40 10.71 -4.33
C LYS A 97 -2.66 11.92 -4.87
N ASN A 98 -2.78 12.12 -6.18
CA ASN A 98 -2.42 13.31 -6.90
C ASN A 98 -3.07 14.51 -6.18
N PRO A 99 -2.32 15.54 -5.73
CA PRO A 99 -2.89 16.66 -5.00
C PRO A 99 -3.67 17.56 -5.96
N LYS A 100 -4.82 17.09 -6.45
CA LYS A 100 -5.91 17.99 -6.87
C LYS A 100 -6.62 18.45 -5.60
N LEU A 101 -5.89 19.17 -4.75
CA LEU A 101 -6.49 20.00 -3.71
C LEU A 101 -7.36 21.03 -4.42
N LYS A 102 -8.67 20.83 -4.34
CA LYS A 102 -9.67 21.82 -4.79
C LYS A 102 -9.35 23.16 -4.13
N GLY A 103 -8.78 24.09 -4.89
CA GLY A 103 -8.64 25.48 -4.51
C GLY A 103 -7.24 25.97 -4.13
N SER A 104 -6.20 25.13 -4.07
CA SER A 104 -4.84 25.62 -3.91
C SER A 104 -4.09 25.47 -5.24
N ARG A 105 -3.51 26.56 -5.73
CA ARG A 105 -2.63 26.60 -6.91
C ARG A 105 -1.79 25.34 -6.96
N SER A 106 -1.93 24.60 -8.06
CA SER A 106 -0.99 23.60 -8.59
C SER A 106 0.35 23.61 -7.85
N VAL A 107 0.41 22.95 -6.70
CA VAL A 107 1.68 22.46 -6.20
C VAL A 107 1.91 21.27 -7.10
N LEU A 108 2.53 21.62 -8.23
CA LEU A 108 3.27 20.76 -9.12
C LEU A 108 3.71 19.55 -8.30
N MET A 109 3.35 18.34 -8.75
CA MET A 109 4.02 17.12 -8.33
C MET A 109 5.46 17.47 -8.01
N SER A 110 5.88 17.34 -6.76
CA SER A 110 7.20 17.77 -6.31
C SER A 110 8.17 17.34 -7.38
N GLN A 111 8.65 18.30 -8.18
CA GLN A 111 9.56 17.97 -9.26
C GLN A 111 10.71 17.28 -8.55
N PRO A 112 11.11 16.07 -8.97
CA PRO A 112 12.37 15.56 -8.50
C PRO A 112 13.39 16.69 -8.66
N THR A 113 14.05 17.06 -7.56
CA THR A 113 14.94 18.22 -7.49
C THR A 113 16.18 18.07 -8.40
N THR A 114 16.26 16.97 -9.13
CA THR A 114 17.29 16.65 -10.10
C THR A 114 16.78 16.89 -11.53
N THR A 115 17.69 17.30 -12.42
CA THR A 115 17.51 17.68 -13.83
C THR A 115 16.94 16.60 -14.77
N THR A 116 16.39 15.53 -14.21
CA THR A 116 15.95 14.32 -14.91
C THR A 116 14.50 14.50 -15.35
N SER A 117 14.22 14.34 -16.64
CA SER A 117 12.84 14.47 -17.14
C SER A 117 11.95 13.39 -16.50
N TRP A 118 10.64 13.65 -16.34
CA TRP A 118 9.68 12.67 -15.80
C TRP A 118 9.70 11.32 -16.56
N SER A 119 9.93 11.37 -17.88
CA SER A 119 10.12 10.18 -18.71
C SER A 119 11.36 9.38 -18.33
N ASP A 120 12.45 10.06 -17.97
CA ASP A 120 13.68 9.38 -17.53
C ASP A 120 13.48 8.78 -16.14
N ALA A 121 12.79 9.48 -15.23
CA ALA A 121 12.46 8.95 -13.90
C ALA A 121 11.61 7.67 -13.98
N LYS A 122 10.58 7.63 -14.84
CA LYS A 122 9.79 6.40 -15.08
C LYS A 122 10.68 5.27 -15.61
N LYS A 123 11.57 5.54 -16.57
CA LYS A 123 12.48 4.52 -17.12
C LYS A 123 13.44 3.97 -16.06
N PHE A 124 14.00 4.82 -15.21
CA PHE A 124 14.87 4.40 -14.12
C PHE A 124 14.12 3.56 -13.08
N ALA A 125 12.91 4.00 -12.67
CA ALA A 125 12.07 3.24 -11.75
C ALA A 125 11.71 1.86 -12.33
N LEU A 126 11.27 1.81 -13.59
CA LEU A 126 11.00 0.54 -14.27
C LEU A 126 12.23 -0.36 -14.33
N ALA A 127 13.39 0.16 -14.76
CA ALA A 127 14.61 -0.64 -14.84
C ALA A 127 15.02 -1.20 -13.46
N ARG A 128 14.90 -0.41 -12.39
CA ARG A 128 15.14 -0.85 -11.00
C ARG A 128 14.17 -1.94 -10.58
N ASP A 129 12.89 -1.79 -10.91
CA ASP A 129 11.80 -2.67 -10.48
C ASP A 129 11.56 -3.82 -11.49
N ASN A 130 12.55 -4.14 -12.33
CA ASN A 130 12.49 -5.17 -13.37
C ASN A 130 11.23 -5.06 -14.27
N TYR A 131 10.90 -3.82 -14.65
CA TYR A 131 9.81 -3.40 -15.52
C TYR A 131 8.43 -3.85 -15.03
N ARG A 132 8.27 -3.97 -13.70
CA ARG A 132 7.04 -4.42 -13.04
C ARG A 132 6.50 -3.35 -12.10
N CYS A 133 5.19 -3.43 -11.87
CA CYS A 133 4.52 -2.70 -10.82
C CYS A 133 4.96 -3.24 -9.46
N ILE A 134 5.45 -2.38 -8.58
CA ILE A 134 5.98 -2.80 -7.27
C ILE A 134 4.91 -3.43 -6.35
N PHE A 135 3.62 -3.19 -6.60
CA PHE A 135 2.51 -3.73 -5.80
C PHE A 135 1.95 -5.04 -6.35
N SER A 136 1.66 -5.07 -7.64
CA SER A 136 1.02 -6.25 -8.24
C SER A 136 2.03 -7.22 -8.85
N GLY A 137 3.27 -6.78 -9.09
CA GLY A 137 4.23 -7.54 -9.90
C GLY A 137 3.86 -7.63 -11.38
N ASN A 138 2.76 -6.98 -11.81
CA ASN A 138 2.35 -6.95 -13.21
C ASN A 138 3.37 -6.19 -14.05
N MET A 139 3.58 -6.69 -15.26
CA MET A 139 4.53 -6.14 -16.23
C MET A 139 4.00 -4.87 -16.89
N ASP A 140 4.87 -3.90 -17.10
CA ASP A 140 4.56 -2.70 -17.87
C ASP A 140 4.44 -3.00 -19.37
N ILE A 141 3.30 -2.62 -19.98
CA ILE A 141 2.98 -2.87 -21.40
C ILE A 141 4.05 -2.27 -22.32
N ASP A 142 4.38 -0.98 -22.13
CA ASP A 142 5.32 -0.27 -23.01
C ASP A 142 6.70 -0.94 -22.98
N SER A 143 7.14 -1.37 -21.79
CA SER A 143 8.41 -2.07 -21.60
C SER A 143 8.46 -3.45 -22.25
N PHE A 144 7.32 -4.16 -22.31
CA PHE A 144 7.21 -5.44 -23.01
C PHE A 144 7.25 -5.24 -24.53
N ASP A 145 6.48 -4.28 -25.04
CA ASP A 145 6.41 -3.96 -26.47
C ASP A 145 7.78 -3.50 -27.02
N ASP A 146 8.56 -2.79 -26.20
CA ASP A 146 9.94 -2.38 -26.51
C ASP A 146 10.98 -3.52 -26.37
N GLY A 147 10.57 -4.71 -25.92
CA GLY A 147 11.45 -5.88 -25.75
C GLY A 147 12.43 -5.79 -24.58
N LEU A 148 12.14 -4.97 -23.57
CA LEU A 148 13.00 -4.77 -22.39
C LEU A 148 12.82 -5.84 -21.32
N THR A 149 11.73 -6.60 -21.37
CA THR A 149 11.39 -7.63 -20.38
C THR A 149 10.55 -8.77 -21.01
N THR A 150 10.32 -9.84 -20.26
CA THR A 150 9.53 -11.00 -20.70
C THR A 150 8.51 -11.43 -19.65
N MET A 151 7.31 -11.78 -20.11
CA MET A 151 6.19 -12.17 -19.26
C MET A 151 6.31 -13.63 -18.79
N ASN A 152 6.15 -13.86 -17.49
CA ASN A 152 6.06 -15.19 -16.92
C ASN A 152 4.59 -15.61 -16.74
N GLU A 153 4.01 -16.15 -17.81
CA GLU A 153 2.62 -16.65 -17.81
C GLU A 153 2.36 -17.72 -16.74
N ALA A 154 3.35 -18.57 -16.46
CA ALA A 154 3.23 -19.64 -15.48
C ALA A 154 3.11 -19.10 -14.04
N ALA A 155 3.69 -17.92 -13.78
CA ALA A 155 3.53 -17.21 -12.52
C ALA A 155 2.24 -16.36 -12.45
N GLY A 156 1.41 -16.38 -13.51
CA GLY A 156 0.19 -15.59 -13.57
C GLY A 156 0.41 -14.09 -13.76
N GLU A 157 1.60 -13.68 -14.21
CA GLU A 157 1.90 -12.29 -14.54
C GLU A 157 0.96 -11.78 -15.62
N ARG A 158 0.54 -10.52 -15.49
CA ARG A 158 -0.27 -9.83 -16.49
C ARG A 158 0.43 -8.56 -16.95
N MET A 159 0.16 -8.16 -18.18
CA MET A 159 0.56 -6.86 -18.70
C MET A 159 -0.45 -5.79 -18.27
N ARG A 160 0.06 -4.66 -17.78
CA ARG A 160 -0.71 -3.49 -17.36
C ARG A 160 0.03 -2.20 -17.70
N SER A 161 -0.72 -1.10 -17.88
CA SER A 161 -0.10 0.21 -17.98
C SER A 161 0.37 0.65 -16.59
N THR A 162 1.61 1.10 -16.48
CA THR A 162 2.13 1.65 -15.23
C THR A 162 2.31 3.17 -15.30
N VAL A 163 2.14 3.79 -14.14
CA VAL A 163 2.37 5.22 -13.91
C VAL A 163 3.41 5.41 -12.82
N LEU A 164 4.09 6.55 -12.84
CA LEU A 164 5.06 6.90 -11.82
C LEU A 164 4.33 7.40 -10.56
N GLY A 165 4.55 6.71 -9.44
CA GLY A 165 4.17 7.13 -8.09
C GLY A 165 5.34 7.83 -7.39
N HIS A 166 5.01 8.78 -6.52
CA HIS A 166 5.98 9.54 -5.73
C HIS A 166 5.43 9.76 -4.32
N ILE A 167 6.30 9.70 -3.31
CA ILE A 167 5.89 9.86 -1.91
C ILE A 167 5.55 11.33 -1.62
N VAL A 168 4.28 11.61 -1.29
CA VAL A 168 3.76 12.98 -1.05
C VAL A 168 3.79 13.38 0.44
N PHE A 169 4.24 12.53 1.36
CA PHE A 169 4.18 12.84 2.79
C PHE A 169 5.19 13.92 3.20
N GLY A 170 4.76 14.80 4.11
CA GLY A 170 5.65 15.71 4.83
C GLY A 170 6.49 14.98 5.89
N PRO A 171 7.58 15.61 6.37
CA PRO A 171 8.57 14.97 7.24
C PRO A 171 8.13 14.69 8.70
N SER A 172 6.88 14.95 9.07
CA SER A 172 6.44 14.84 10.48
C SER A 172 5.88 13.46 10.81
N ARG A 173 6.53 12.76 11.76
CA ARG A 173 6.03 11.52 12.41
C ARG A 173 4.65 11.68 13.04
N ALA A 174 4.25 12.90 13.41
CA ALA A 174 3.01 13.14 14.14
C ALA A 174 1.76 12.89 13.30
N ASP A 175 1.83 12.99 11.97
CA ASP A 175 0.59 13.08 11.18
C ASP A 175 -0.07 11.71 10.93
N TYR A 176 0.70 10.62 10.94
CA TYR A 176 0.21 9.28 10.59
C TYR A 176 0.11 8.30 11.78
N THR A 177 0.46 8.69 13.01
CA THR A 177 0.26 7.86 14.20
C THR A 177 -0.82 8.40 15.15
N VAL A 178 -1.26 9.65 14.97
CA VAL A 178 -2.30 10.31 15.81
C VAL A 178 -3.65 9.58 15.83
N GLY A 179 -3.90 8.67 14.90
CA GLY A 179 -5.12 7.82 14.87
C GLY A 179 -4.95 6.41 15.42
N LEU A 180 -3.77 6.03 15.94
CA LEU A 180 -3.50 4.70 16.49
C LEU A 180 -3.71 4.69 18.00
N THR A 181 -4.28 3.61 18.51
CA THR A 181 -4.40 3.35 19.95
C THR A 181 -3.06 2.92 20.57
N ASP A 182 -2.94 2.94 21.91
CA ASP A 182 -1.71 2.55 22.61
C ASP A 182 -1.28 1.10 22.34
N VAL A 183 -2.22 0.18 22.13
CA VAL A 183 -1.91 -1.21 21.78
C VAL A 183 -1.34 -1.27 20.36
N ALA A 184 -2.01 -0.62 19.39
CA ALA A 184 -1.57 -0.58 18.01
C ALA A 184 -0.21 0.14 17.88
N GLN A 185 -0.01 1.27 18.56
CA GLN A 185 1.26 2.00 18.56
C GLN A 185 2.42 1.16 19.08
N ARG A 186 2.22 0.37 20.14
CA ARG A 186 3.27 -0.49 20.69
C ARG A 186 3.63 -1.64 19.75
N LYS A 187 2.63 -2.28 19.14
CA LYS A 187 2.88 -3.40 18.21
C LYS A 187 3.40 -2.94 16.86
N LEU A 188 2.97 -1.77 16.40
CA LEU A 188 3.40 -1.14 15.16
C LEU A 188 4.52 -0.12 15.42
N ALA A 189 5.32 -0.30 16.47
CA ALA A 189 6.42 0.61 16.82
C ALA A 189 7.49 0.70 15.73
N TRP A 190 7.53 -0.29 14.82
CA TRP A 190 8.36 -0.28 13.62
C TRP A 190 7.94 0.79 12.59
N ALA A 191 6.71 1.32 12.66
CA ALA A 191 6.16 2.32 11.74
C ALA A 191 6.73 3.74 12.01
N THR A 192 8.05 3.87 11.90
CA THR A 192 8.80 5.07 12.31
C THR A 192 8.85 6.17 11.28
N SER A 193 8.54 5.87 10.01
CA SER A 193 8.42 6.80 8.89
C SER A 193 7.56 6.18 7.76
N PRO A 194 7.04 6.96 6.81
CA PRO A 194 6.37 6.41 5.63
C PRO A 194 7.27 5.45 4.82
N ALA A 195 8.56 5.77 4.69
CA ALA A 195 9.53 4.89 4.02
C ALA A 195 9.67 3.54 4.74
N ALA A 196 9.76 3.54 6.08
CA ALA A 196 9.80 2.31 6.87
C ALA A 196 8.51 1.48 6.67
N ILE A 197 7.36 2.13 6.57
CA ILE A 197 6.07 1.47 6.32
C ILE A 197 6.02 0.84 4.94
N ILE A 198 6.39 1.58 3.90
CA ILE A 198 6.37 1.06 2.53
C ILE A 198 7.39 -0.08 2.39
N LYS A 199 8.58 0.08 2.96
CA LYS A 199 9.60 -0.98 2.99
C LYS A 199 9.07 -2.25 3.64
N ARG A 200 8.40 -2.11 4.79
CA ARG A 200 7.89 -3.25 5.54
C ARG A 200 6.70 -3.93 4.85
N LEU A 201 5.76 -3.16 4.29
CA LEU A 201 4.51 -3.72 3.74
C LEU A 201 4.61 -4.14 2.27
N VAL A 202 5.52 -3.52 1.51
CA VAL A 202 5.63 -3.69 0.05
C VAL A 202 6.99 -4.28 -0.35
N ASN A 203 7.91 -4.42 0.60
CA ASN A 203 9.27 -4.91 0.37
C ASN A 203 10.06 -4.07 -0.66
N VAL A 204 9.95 -2.75 -0.54
CA VAL A 204 10.61 -1.77 -1.41
C VAL A 204 11.75 -1.09 -0.66
N GLU A 205 12.95 -1.07 -1.25
CA GLU A 205 14.10 -0.39 -0.67
C GLU A 205 14.20 1.06 -1.17
N PHE A 206 14.52 1.96 -0.23
CA PHE A 206 14.78 3.37 -0.49
C PHE A 206 16.27 3.64 -0.40
N GLU A 207 16.84 4.37 -1.36
CA GLU A 207 18.27 4.72 -1.32
C GLU A 207 18.59 5.74 -0.21
N SER A 208 17.62 6.62 0.11
CA SER A 208 17.77 7.59 1.18
C SER A 208 16.42 7.91 1.83
N GLU A 209 16.32 7.65 3.14
CA GLU A 209 15.18 8.06 3.96
C GLU A 209 15.20 9.56 4.31
N SER A 210 16.34 10.24 4.16
CA SER A 210 16.48 11.66 4.50
C SER A 210 16.01 12.61 3.40
N ASP A 211 15.84 12.10 2.18
CA ASP A 211 15.30 12.87 1.04
C ASP A 211 14.35 12.01 0.19
N ILE A 212 13.16 11.78 0.74
CA ILE A 212 12.10 10.96 0.13
C ILE A 212 11.55 11.55 -1.18
N HIS A 213 11.88 12.80 -1.52
CA HIS A 213 11.37 13.48 -2.72
C HIS A 213 12.31 13.39 -3.93
N ARG A 214 13.35 12.57 -3.82
CA ARG A 214 14.28 12.26 -4.91
C ARG A 214 13.64 11.43 -6.02
N ALA A 215 14.08 11.63 -7.27
CA ALA A 215 13.63 10.83 -8.41
C ALA A 215 13.88 9.33 -8.18
N GLU A 216 14.98 9.03 -7.51
CA GLU A 216 15.42 7.68 -7.15
C GLU A 216 14.45 6.98 -6.18
N ASN A 217 13.61 7.76 -5.48
CA ASN A 217 12.56 7.27 -4.59
C ASN A 217 11.16 7.29 -5.25
N THR A 218 11.11 7.30 -6.59
CA THR A 218 9.87 7.09 -7.36
C THR A 218 9.68 5.61 -7.69
N PHE A 219 8.44 5.18 -7.93
CA PHE A 219 8.10 3.78 -8.20
C PHE A 219 7.07 3.67 -9.32
N THR A 220 7.04 2.55 -10.02
CA THR A 220 5.99 2.28 -11.00
C THR A 220 4.86 1.47 -10.41
N VAL A 221 3.64 1.93 -10.66
CA VAL A 221 2.41 1.33 -10.15
C VAL A 221 1.33 1.23 -11.20
N THR A 222 0.37 0.33 -11.00
CA THR A 222 -0.79 0.18 -11.88
C THR A 222 -1.95 1.04 -11.36
N PRO A 223 -2.57 1.91 -12.18
CA PRO A 223 -3.71 2.74 -11.77
C PRO A 223 -4.89 1.93 -11.24
N ASP A 224 -5.09 0.70 -11.75
CA ASP A 224 -6.16 -0.21 -11.34
C ASP A 224 -6.18 -0.46 -9.83
N PHE A 225 -5.01 -0.42 -9.19
CA PHE A 225 -4.88 -0.59 -7.75
C PHE A 225 -5.60 0.54 -6.99
N HIS A 226 -5.58 1.77 -7.51
CA HIS A 226 -6.26 2.92 -6.91
C HIS A 226 -7.77 2.90 -7.03
N HIS A 227 -8.30 2.35 -8.12
CA HIS A 227 -9.74 2.35 -8.34
C HIS A 227 -10.50 1.58 -7.25
N ALA A 228 -9.89 0.54 -6.67
CA ALA A 228 -10.46 -0.15 -5.51
C ALA A 228 -10.56 0.75 -4.26
N PHE A 229 -9.81 1.86 -4.23
CA PHE A 229 -9.68 2.74 -3.07
C PHE A 229 -10.06 4.22 -3.31
N ASP A 230 -10.52 4.59 -4.51
CA ASP A 230 -10.92 5.97 -4.84
C ASP A 230 -12.15 6.45 -4.04
N GLU A 231 -12.90 5.51 -3.44
CA GLU A 231 -14.06 5.80 -2.59
C GLU A 231 -13.74 6.00 -1.09
N PHE A 232 -12.47 6.00 -0.67
CA PHE A 232 -12.04 6.19 0.73
C PHE A 232 -11.41 7.56 1.01
#